data_AF-A0A4Q2EK57-F1
#
_entry.id   AF-A0A4Q2EK57-F1
#
_cell.length_a   1.000
_cell.length_b   1.000
_cell.length_c   1.000
_cell.angle_alpha   90.00
_cell.angle_beta   90.00
_cell.angle_gamma   90.00
#
_symmetry.space_group_name_H-M   'P 1'
#
loop_
_entity.id
_entity.type
_entity.pdbx_description
1 polymer ?
#
loop_
_entity_poly.entity_id
_entity_poly.type
_entity_poly.pdbx_seq_one_letter_code
_entity_poly.pdbx_strand_id
1 'polypeptide(L)'
;MAVQVHDARTIAAGAAEDVDATLTQAEAALMPAQRFVIAHTAALQVAAWVLVQRRARVVGRPHVWGVLARVAPELAEWAQFFDALHLKRRAVEAGAIGLVTSREADDLIREVRSFAQAAGVKVGAHG
;
A
#
# COMPACT_ATOMS: atom_id res chain seq x y z
N MET A 1 35.51 -5.52 -11.77
CA MET A 1 34.96 -4.29 -11.16
C MET A 1 33.51 -4.55 -10.77
N ALA A 2 33.27 -4.77 -9.49
CA ALA A 2 31.94 -4.97 -8.93
C ALA A 2 31.32 -3.60 -8.66
N VAL A 3 30.20 -3.29 -9.32
CA VAL A 3 29.42 -2.07 -9.06
C VAL A 3 28.74 -2.24 -7.70
N GLN A 4 29.21 -1.46 -6.73
CA GLN A 4 28.78 -1.46 -5.33
C GLN A 4 27.35 -0.93 -5.13
N VAL A 5 26.40 -1.83 -4.88
CA VAL A 5 25.45 -1.89 -3.72
C VAL A 5 24.78 -0.58 -3.19
N HIS A 6 24.73 0.53 -3.92
CA HIS A 6 24.13 1.79 -3.43
C HIS A 6 22.69 2.07 -3.89
N ASP A 7 22.08 1.23 -4.73
CA ASP A 7 20.81 1.60 -5.38
C ASP A 7 19.55 1.04 -4.67
N ALA A 8 19.60 -0.19 -4.15
CA ALA A 8 18.42 -0.82 -3.55
C ALA A 8 18.01 -0.23 -2.18
N ARG A 9 18.96 0.39 -1.46
CA ARG A 9 18.75 0.91 -0.10
C ARG A 9 18.01 2.26 -0.11
N THR A 10 18.22 3.08 -1.14
CA THR A 10 17.59 4.41 -1.29
C THR A 10 16.15 4.28 -1.78
N ILE A 11 15.88 3.33 -2.68
CA ILE A 11 14.52 2.95 -3.08
C ILE A 11 13.75 2.34 -1.90
N ALA A 12 14.42 1.53 -1.06
CA ALA A 12 13.83 0.96 0.16
C ALA A 12 13.60 2.00 1.28
N ALA A 13 14.46 3.02 1.39
CA ALA A 13 14.35 4.07 2.40
C ALA A 13 13.18 5.04 2.15
N GLY A 14 12.82 5.27 0.88
CA GLY A 14 11.55 5.93 0.52
C GLY A 14 10.33 4.99 0.58
N ALA A 15 10.52 3.67 0.50
CA ALA A 15 9.45 2.67 0.46
C ALA A 15 8.86 2.29 1.83
N ALA A 16 9.54 2.62 2.92
CA ALA A 16 9.01 2.55 4.28
C ALA A 16 8.77 3.97 4.84
N GLU A 17 8.29 4.86 3.97
CA GLU A 17 7.58 6.05 4.41
C GLU A 17 6.55 5.64 5.47
N ASP A 18 6.47 6.41 6.54
CA ASP A 18 5.76 6.02 7.76
C ASP A 18 4.30 5.69 7.43
N VAL A 19 3.99 4.40 7.40
CA VAL A 19 2.67 3.86 7.06
C VAL A 19 1.63 4.46 8.02
N ASP A 20 2.01 4.69 9.27
CA ASP A 20 1.14 5.27 10.28
C ASP A 20 0.85 6.75 10.00
N ALA A 21 1.87 7.52 9.62
CA ALA A 21 1.69 8.91 9.19
C ALA A 21 0.81 9.01 7.94
N THR A 22 0.96 8.09 6.98
CA THR A 22 0.15 8.04 5.76
C THR A 22 -1.30 7.68 6.08
N LEU A 23 -1.54 6.74 6.99
CA LEU A 23 -2.90 6.42 7.48
C LEU A 23 -3.52 7.59 8.25
N THR A 24 -2.75 8.27 9.08
CA THR A 24 -3.18 9.50 9.78
C THR A 24 -3.58 10.58 8.78
N GLN A 25 -2.80 10.75 7.71
CA GLN A 25 -3.13 11.68 6.63
C GLN A 25 -4.42 11.27 5.90
N ALA A 26 -4.64 9.96 5.68
CA ALA A 26 -5.87 9.47 5.08
C ALA A 26 -7.09 9.78 5.96
N GLU A 27 -6.99 9.57 7.27
CA GLU A 27 -8.05 9.87 8.23
C GLU A 27 -8.36 11.37 8.31
N ALA A 28 -7.32 12.22 8.24
CA ALA A 28 -7.46 13.67 8.28
C ALA A 28 -8.03 14.29 6.98
N ALA A 29 -8.00 13.57 5.85
CA ALA A 29 -8.47 14.10 4.58
C ALA A 29 -10.00 14.31 4.60
N LEU A 30 -10.46 15.44 4.04
CA LEU A 30 -11.89 15.80 4.08
C LEU A 30 -12.71 15.08 3.01
N MET A 31 -12.13 14.85 1.83
CA MET A 31 -12.84 14.26 0.70
C MET A 31 -12.67 12.73 0.69
N PRO A 32 -13.75 11.94 0.55
CA PRO A 32 -13.67 10.48 0.49
C PRO A 32 -12.69 9.96 -0.58
N ALA A 33 -12.72 10.57 -1.76
CA ALA A 33 -11.79 10.29 -2.84
C ALA A 33 -10.31 10.44 -2.44
N GLN A 34 -9.98 11.49 -1.67
CA GLN A 34 -8.61 11.72 -1.17
C GLN A 34 -8.24 10.69 -0.12
N ARG A 35 -9.13 10.42 0.86
CA ARG A 35 -8.93 9.37 1.87
C ARG A 35 -8.58 8.03 1.21
N PHE A 36 -9.34 7.66 0.19
CA PHE A 36 -9.16 6.41 -0.55
C PHE A 36 -7.81 6.32 -1.26
N VAL A 37 -7.40 7.36 -1.97
CA VAL A 37 -6.11 7.38 -2.68
C VAL A 37 -4.94 7.31 -1.69
N ILE A 38 -5.03 8.04 -0.56
CA ILE A 38 -4.00 8.04 0.47
C ILE A 38 -3.96 6.68 1.19
N ALA A 39 -5.11 6.10 1.55
CA ALA A 39 -5.18 4.76 2.14
C ALA A 39 -4.59 3.69 1.22
N HIS A 40 -4.89 3.74 -0.08
CA HIS A 40 -4.28 2.81 -1.04
C HIS A 40 -2.77 3.02 -1.18
N THR A 41 -2.28 4.24 -0.99
CA THR A 41 -0.84 4.53 -0.92
C THR A 41 -0.19 3.88 0.30
N ALA A 42 -0.84 3.95 1.47
CA ALA A 42 -0.40 3.22 2.67
C ALA A 42 -0.36 1.71 2.43
N ALA A 43 -1.34 1.14 1.72
CA ALA A 43 -1.32 -0.29 1.34
C ALA A 43 -0.09 -0.66 0.50
N LEU A 44 0.30 0.20 -0.45
CA LEU A 44 1.49 -0.01 -1.27
C LEU A 44 2.79 0.05 -0.45
N GLN A 45 2.88 0.95 0.53
CA GLN A 45 4.01 1.04 1.45
C GLN A 45 4.13 -0.25 2.29
N VAL A 46 3.02 -0.78 2.83
CA VAL A 46 2.99 -2.07 3.54
C VAL A 46 3.48 -3.21 2.63
N ALA A 47 2.96 -3.30 1.40
CA ALA A 47 3.38 -4.31 0.44
C ALA A 47 4.88 -4.19 0.13
N ALA A 48 5.38 -2.99 -0.11
CA ALA A 48 6.79 -2.74 -0.37
C ALA A 48 7.68 -3.15 0.81
N TRP A 49 7.26 -2.87 2.06
CA TRP A 49 7.97 -3.31 3.26
C TRP A 49 8.09 -4.84 3.35
N VAL A 50 7.01 -5.58 3.03
CA VAL A 50 7.06 -7.06 2.94
C VAL A 50 8.05 -7.51 1.88
N LEU A 51 8.01 -6.92 0.68
CA LEU A 51 8.91 -7.27 -0.42
C LEU A 51 10.39 -7.05 -0.05
N VAL A 52 10.69 -5.94 0.63
CA VAL A 52 12.04 -5.63 1.14
C VAL A 52 12.50 -6.69 2.14
N GLN A 53 11.67 -7.04 3.13
CA GLN A 53 12.03 -8.07 4.12
C GLN A 53 12.22 -9.46 3.52
N ARG A 54 11.37 -9.83 2.56
CA ARG A 54 11.47 -11.10 1.82
C ARG A 54 12.61 -11.09 0.80
N ARG A 55 13.36 -9.98 0.67
CA ARG A 55 14.43 -9.76 -0.32
C ARG A 55 13.97 -10.13 -1.73
N ALA A 56 12.72 -9.81 -2.05
CA ALA A 56 12.10 -10.18 -3.30
C ALA A 56 12.93 -9.61 -4.46
N ARG A 57 13.38 -10.49 -5.36
CA ARG A 57 14.01 -10.06 -6.62
C ARG A 57 12.95 -9.81 -7.64
N VAL A 58 12.97 -8.61 -8.19
CA VAL A 58 11.94 -8.14 -9.08
C VAL A 58 12.56 -7.81 -10.43
N VAL A 59 12.08 -8.46 -11.49
CA VAL A 59 12.61 -8.34 -12.85
C VAL A 59 11.54 -7.72 -13.74
N GLY A 60 11.92 -6.72 -14.56
CA GLY A 60 11.01 -6.01 -15.46
C GLY A 60 10.20 -4.91 -14.77
N ARG A 61 8.97 -4.65 -15.25
CA ARG A 61 7.99 -3.75 -14.61
C ARG A 61 7.08 -4.58 -13.70
N PRO A 62 7.34 -4.65 -12.39
CA PRO A 62 6.56 -5.51 -11.52
C PRO A 62 5.18 -4.98 -11.20
N HIS A 63 4.23 -5.91 -11.25
CA HIS A 63 2.95 -5.74 -10.61
C HIS A 63 3.08 -6.10 -9.12
N VAL A 64 3.15 -5.08 -8.25
CA VAL A 64 3.46 -5.23 -6.81
C VAL A 64 2.62 -6.30 -6.12
N TRP A 65 1.31 -6.34 -6.37
CA TRP A 65 0.39 -7.31 -5.80
C TRP A 65 0.65 -8.73 -6.30
N GLY A 66 0.99 -8.89 -7.58
CA GLY A 66 1.36 -10.18 -8.16
C GLY A 66 2.73 -10.70 -7.68
N VAL A 67 3.63 -9.81 -7.24
CA VAL A 67 4.87 -10.21 -6.56
C VAL A 67 4.58 -10.58 -5.11
N LEU A 68 3.78 -9.77 -4.40
CA LEU A 68 3.39 -10.01 -3.00
C LEU A 68 2.75 -11.39 -2.81
N ALA A 69 1.72 -11.72 -3.60
CA ALA A 69 1.04 -13.02 -3.53
C ALA A 69 1.97 -14.22 -3.75
N ARG A 70 3.08 -14.02 -4.47
CA ARG A 70 4.07 -15.07 -4.76
C ARG A 70 5.08 -15.24 -3.63
N VAL A 71 5.53 -14.14 -3.01
CA VAL A 71 6.59 -14.17 -1.98
C VAL A 71 6.05 -14.25 -0.54
N ALA A 72 4.78 -13.91 -0.35
CA ALA A 72 4.04 -14.00 0.90
C ALA A 72 2.62 -14.52 0.58
N PRO A 73 2.46 -15.81 0.25
CA PRO A 73 1.17 -16.40 -0.09
C PRO A 73 0.15 -16.30 1.06
N GLU A 74 0.61 -16.20 2.31
CA GLU A 74 -0.22 -15.89 3.48
C GLU A 74 -0.92 -14.52 3.40
N LEU A 75 -0.45 -13.64 2.50
CA LEU A 75 -1.05 -12.33 2.20
C LEU A 75 -1.70 -12.28 0.80
N ALA A 76 -1.92 -13.43 0.15
CA ALA A 76 -2.43 -13.47 -1.22
C ALA A 76 -3.86 -12.90 -1.34
N GLU A 77 -4.71 -13.13 -0.34
CA GLU A 77 -6.07 -12.56 -0.29
C GLU A 77 -6.03 -11.03 -0.24
N TRP A 78 -5.14 -10.46 0.58
CA TRP A 78 -4.89 -9.03 0.62
C TRP A 78 -4.39 -8.50 -0.73
N ALA A 79 -3.43 -9.20 -1.35
CA ALA A 79 -2.91 -8.82 -2.65
C ALA A 79 -4.02 -8.78 -3.72
N GLN A 80 -4.91 -9.78 -3.75
CA GLN A 80 -6.04 -9.81 -4.67
C GLN A 80 -7.04 -8.68 -4.40
N PHE A 81 -7.36 -8.44 -3.13
CA PHE A 81 -8.27 -7.36 -2.71
C PHE A 81 -7.76 -5.99 -3.18
N PHE A 82 -6.51 -5.63 -2.86
CA PHE A 82 -5.96 -4.33 -3.26
C PHE A 82 -5.72 -4.24 -4.76
N ASP A 83 -5.39 -5.34 -5.44
CA ASP A 83 -5.32 -5.35 -6.89
C ASP A 83 -6.69 -5.01 -7.50
N ALA A 84 -7.78 -5.60 -7.03
CA ALA A 84 -9.12 -5.28 -7.55
C ALA A 84 -9.49 -3.78 -7.43
N LEU A 85 -8.88 -3.04 -6.50
CA LEU A 85 -9.11 -1.61 -6.30
C LEU A 85 -8.29 -0.70 -7.24
N HIS A 86 -7.31 -1.21 -8.00
CA HIS A 86 -6.39 -0.38 -8.78
C HIS A 86 -7.11 0.45 -9.85
N LEU A 87 -8.14 -0.11 -10.50
CA LEU A 87 -8.92 0.62 -11.51
C LEU A 87 -9.75 1.73 -10.88
N LYS A 88 -10.37 1.47 -9.72
CA LYS A 88 -11.12 2.48 -8.97
C LYS A 88 -10.20 3.63 -8.55
N ARG A 89 -8.99 3.33 -8.06
CA ARG A 89 -7.96 4.33 -7.74
C ARG A 89 -7.62 5.19 -8.95
N ARG A 90 -7.29 4.57 -10.10
CA ARG A 90 -6.95 5.31 -11.33
C ARG A 90 -8.08 6.23 -11.79
N ALA A 91 -9.33 5.76 -11.70
CA ALA A 91 -10.49 6.58 -12.06
C ALA A 91 -10.64 7.80 -11.13
N VAL A 92 -10.46 7.60 -9.82
CA VAL A 92 -10.51 8.69 -8.83
C VAL A 92 -9.39 9.71 -9.06
N GLU A 93 -8.17 9.25 -9.30
CA GLU A 93 -7.03 10.11 -9.66
C GLU A 93 -7.27 10.88 -10.97
N ALA A 94 -8.04 10.30 -11.91
CA ALA A 94 -8.48 10.95 -13.15
C ALA A 94 -9.68 11.90 -12.96
N GLY A 95 -10.15 12.12 -11.73
CA GLY A 95 -11.21 13.09 -11.40
C GLY A 95 -12.59 12.49 -11.16
N ALA A 96 -12.76 11.17 -11.22
CA ALA A 96 -14.02 10.50 -10.89
C ALA A 96 -14.24 10.41 -9.36
N ILE A 97 -14.17 11.55 -8.68
CA ILE A 97 -14.20 11.66 -7.21
C ILE A 97 -15.49 11.15 -6.56
N GLY A 98 -16.60 11.08 -7.32
CA GLY A 98 -17.88 10.54 -6.86
C GLY A 98 -17.97 9.01 -6.85
N LEU A 99 -16.95 8.28 -7.32
CA LEU A 99 -16.93 6.81 -7.30
C LEU A 99 -16.66 6.20 -5.93
N VAL A 100 -16.29 7.03 -4.94
CA VAL A 100 -15.94 6.59 -3.60
C VAL A 100 -16.83 7.30 -2.60
N THR A 101 -17.55 6.52 -1.81
CA THR A 101 -18.33 7.00 -0.67
C THR A 101 -17.45 7.17 0.57
N SER A 102 -17.88 8.00 1.54
CA SER A 102 -17.18 8.12 2.83
C SER A 102 -17.02 6.77 3.52
N ARG A 103 -18.06 5.92 3.47
CA ARG A 103 -18.03 4.59 4.06
C ARG A 103 -16.96 3.70 3.41
N GLU A 104 -16.89 3.65 2.08
CA GLU A 104 -15.86 2.87 1.38
C GLU A 104 -14.44 3.37 1.70
N ALA A 105 -14.26 4.68 1.84
CA ALA A 105 -12.98 5.26 2.24
C ALA A 105 -12.59 4.86 3.67
N ASP A 106 -13.52 4.98 4.63
CA ASP A 106 -13.27 4.63 6.03
C ASP A 106 -13.09 3.10 6.20
N ASP A 107 -13.84 2.29 5.44
CA ASP A 107 -13.64 0.84 5.35
C ASP A 107 -12.25 0.53 4.80
N LEU A 108 -11.81 1.17 3.72
CA LEU A 108 -10.48 0.94 3.16
C LEU A 108 -9.38 1.27 4.17
N ILE A 109 -9.50 2.35 4.95
CA ILE A 109 -8.53 2.69 6.00
C ILE A 109 -8.44 1.54 7.03
N ARG A 110 -9.59 1.00 7.46
CA ARG A 110 -9.62 -0.17 8.36
C ARG A 110 -8.97 -1.40 7.75
N GLU A 111 -9.27 -1.70 6.48
CA GLU A 111 -8.66 -2.83 5.77
C GLU A 111 -7.15 -2.69 5.63
N VAL A 112 -6.64 -1.47 5.39
CA VAL A 112 -5.19 -1.23 5.33
C VAL A 112 -4.54 -1.41 6.70
N ARG A 113 -5.18 -1.01 7.80
CA ARG A 113 -4.68 -1.32 9.16
C ARG A 113 -4.66 -2.84 9.42
N SER A 114 -5.71 -3.57 9.05
CA SER A 114 -5.74 -5.04 9.16
C SER A 114 -4.63 -5.70 8.35
N PHE A 115 -4.41 -5.24 7.12
CA PHE A 115 -3.32 -5.70 6.27
C PHE A 115 -1.94 -5.40 6.87
N ALA A 116 -1.73 -4.18 7.39
CA ALA A 116 -0.50 -3.80 8.08
C ALA A 116 -0.19 -4.73 9.26
N GLN A 117 -1.20 -5.03 10.09
CA GLN A 117 -1.07 -5.98 11.19
C GLN A 117 -0.75 -7.39 10.71
N ALA A 118 -1.45 -7.90 9.68
CA ALA A 118 -1.19 -9.21 9.09
C ALA A 118 0.22 -9.32 8.49
N ALA A 119 0.73 -8.22 7.92
CA ALA A 119 2.11 -8.14 7.42
C ALA A 119 3.14 -8.04 8.56
N GLY A 120 2.76 -7.62 9.76
CA GLY A 120 3.67 -7.35 10.89
C GLY A 120 4.22 -5.92 10.91
N VAL A 121 3.62 -4.99 10.16
CA VAL A 121 3.91 -3.57 10.22
C VAL A 121 3.19 -2.96 11.43
N LYS A 122 3.93 -2.27 12.29
CA LYS A 122 3.35 -1.54 13.42
C LYS A 122 2.73 -0.24 12.92
N VAL A 123 1.43 -0.11 13.09
CA VAL A 123 0.65 1.12 12.89
C VAL A 123 -0.10 1.43 14.18
N GLY A 124 -0.30 2.71 14.49
CA GLY A 124 -1.04 3.15 15.66
C GLY A 124 -2.46 2.63 15.67
N ALA A 125 -3.03 2.44 16.86
CA ALA A 125 -4.47 2.28 17.00
C ALA A 125 -5.06 3.69 17.08
N HIS A 126 -5.70 4.16 16.02
CA HIS A 126 -6.53 5.35 16.08
C HIS A 126 -7.97 4.87 16.18
N GLY A 127 -8.57 5.13 17.34
CA GLY A 127 -9.91 4.67 17.75
C GLY A 127 -11.02 5.57 17.24
#